data_AF-A0A2U1KR22-F1
#
_entry.id   AF-A0A2U1KR22-F1
#
_cell.length_a   1.000
_cell.length_b   1.000
_cell.length_c   1.000
_cell.angle_alpha   90.00
_cell.angle_beta   90.00
_cell.angle_gamma   90.00
#
_symmetry.space_group_name_H-M   'P 1'
#
loop_
_entity.id
_entity.type
_entity.pdbx_description
1 polymer ?
#
loop_
_entity_poly.entity_id
_entity_poly.type
_entity_poly.pdbx_seq_one_letter_code
_entity_poly.pdbx_strand_id
1 'polypeptide(L)'
;MDRDMLQCLCIGEADNVTISHLFYSDDAIFVGSWRKENVGVVVNLLHIFHLALGMSINMQKSKLLGFGVQFNDVQQMAMYARCEPVKPPFEYLGIMVGENMTKVKSWKCVVDKWEEFAAILGYAVLSSVVDRWRWTKLGLGDFVVSSARSIIDEYILPSSNMQTRWSSLAPIKVNVLAWRLAINKLATKVHLYNRGLVVPSILCGVCDYGIESTDHLFFGCSLAVDLMLEVGRWWRLDIPTIGSFLSWHMLFESLRRKKNV
;
A
#
# COMPACT_ATOMS: atom_id res chain seq x y z
N MET A 1 31.85 9.52 17.22
CA MET A 1 30.90 10.56 16.79
C MET A 1 30.75 11.52 17.94
N ASP A 2 31.21 12.75 17.74
CA ASP A 2 31.49 13.74 18.79
C ASP A 2 30.27 14.09 19.65
N ARG A 3 30.52 14.20 20.96
CA ARG A 3 29.54 14.54 22.00
C ARG A 3 29.13 16.02 21.99
N ASP A 4 29.55 16.81 20.99
CA ASP A 4 29.47 18.27 21.01
C ASP A 4 28.63 18.90 19.90
N MET A 5 27.91 18.10 19.09
CA MET A 5 27.19 18.68 17.94
C MET A 5 25.90 19.45 18.31
N LEU A 6 25.22 19.09 19.40
CA LEU A 6 24.00 19.76 19.87
C LEU A 6 24.11 20.03 21.36
N GLN A 7 24.10 21.30 21.77
CA GLN A 7 23.97 21.62 23.20
C GLN A 7 22.52 21.37 23.64
N CYS A 8 22.29 20.19 24.22
CA CYS A 8 21.01 19.73 24.75
C CYS A 8 20.47 20.65 25.86
N LEU A 9 19.17 20.62 26.09
CA LEU A 9 18.57 21.28 27.26
C LEU A 9 18.66 20.35 28.48
N CYS A 10 19.27 20.82 29.56
CA CYS A 10 19.28 20.14 30.86
C CYS A 10 18.05 20.56 31.68
N ILE A 11 17.30 19.59 32.20
CA ILE A 11 16.12 19.82 33.05
C ILE A 11 16.34 19.18 34.43
N GLY A 12 16.12 19.96 35.49
CA GLY A 12 16.17 19.53 36.90
C GLY A 12 17.50 19.84 37.60
N GLU A 13 17.44 20.20 38.90
CA GLU A 13 18.63 20.55 39.70
C GLU A 13 19.40 19.33 40.25
N ALA A 14 18.76 18.16 40.37
CA ALA A 14 19.35 16.98 41.03
C ALA A 14 19.78 15.85 40.09
N ASP A 15 19.06 15.61 38.98
CA ASP A 15 19.27 14.43 38.10
C ASP A 15 19.59 14.75 36.63
N ASN A 16 19.83 16.03 36.28
CA ASN A 16 20.29 16.49 34.95
C ASN A 16 19.77 15.66 33.75
N VAL A 17 18.46 15.66 33.55
CA VAL A 17 17.88 15.02 32.36
C VAL A 17 18.21 15.88 31.14
N THR A 18 18.99 15.34 30.21
CA THR A 18 19.32 16.05 28.96
C THR A 18 18.34 15.63 27.87
N ILE A 19 17.51 16.58 27.43
CA ILE A 19 16.59 16.37 26.31
C ILE A 19 17.16 17.10 25.10
N SER A 20 17.43 16.35 24.03
CA SER A 20 17.87 16.88 22.74
C SER A 20 16.86 16.67 21.63
N HIS A 21 16.03 15.62 21.74
CA HIS A 21 15.07 15.26 20.71
C HIS A 21 13.89 14.47 21.27
N LEU A 22 12.76 14.54 20.57
CA LEU A 22 11.57 13.72 20.78
C LEU A 22 11.03 13.31 19.40
N PHE A 23 10.81 12.02 19.19
CA PHE A 23 10.26 11.49 17.94
C PHE A 23 8.92 10.80 18.20
N TYR A 24 7.93 11.10 17.37
CA TYR A 24 6.63 10.41 17.37
C TYR A 24 6.15 10.26 15.92
N SER A 25 6.15 9.02 15.40
CA SER A 25 5.81 8.74 13.99
C SER A 25 6.66 9.59 13.02
N ASP A 26 6.03 10.54 12.34
CA ASP A 26 6.58 11.49 11.37
C ASP A 26 6.93 12.86 11.99
N ASP A 27 6.56 13.08 13.26
CA ASP A 27 6.88 14.30 14.00
C ASP A 27 8.19 14.16 14.78
N ALA A 28 9.04 15.18 14.65
CA ALA A 28 10.32 15.29 15.34
C ALA A 28 10.44 16.67 16.00
N ILE A 29 10.76 16.71 17.30
CA ILE A 29 11.14 17.92 18.01
C ILE A 29 12.62 17.84 18.35
N PHE A 30 13.37 18.90 18.05
CA PHE A 30 14.74 19.10 18.52
C PHE A 30 14.76 20.20 19.58
N VAL A 31 15.46 19.97 20.68
CA VAL A 31 15.53 20.89 21.83
C VAL A 31 17.00 21.17 22.13
N GLY A 32 17.37 22.44 22.27
CA GLY A 32 18.74 22.83 22.57
C GLY A 32 18.88 24.31 22.90
N SER A 33 20.11 24.73 23.23
CA SER A 33 20.41 26.12 23.56
C SER A 33 20.19 27.04 22.35
N TRP A 34 19.68 28.26 22.58
CA TRP A 34 19.37 29.24 21.54
C TRP A 34 20.64 29.84 20.94
N ARG A 35 21.24 29.13 19.98
CA ARG A 35 22.48 29.51 19.28
C ARG A 35 22.36 29.21 17.80
N LYS A 36 22.91 30.08 16.95
CA LYS A 36 22.85 29.91 15.49
C LYS A 36 23.58 28.64 15.05
N GLU A 37 24.65 28.28 15.75
CA GLU A 37 25.45 27.07 15.51
C GLU A 37 24.61 25.81 15.72
N ASN A 38 23.84 25.73 16.81
CA ASN A 38 22.96 24.59 17.08
C ASN A 38 21.87 24.45 16.01
N VAL A 39 21.22 25.56 15.63
CA VAL A 39 20.20 25.54 14.57
C VAL A 39 20.84 25.10 13.24
N GLY A 40 22.05 25.56 12.95
CA GLY A 40 22.83 25.12 11.79
C GLY A 40 23.11 23.61 11.79
N VAL A 41 23.44 23.04 12.95
CA VAL A 41 23.65 21.58 13.08
C VAL A 41 22.35 20.83 12.77
N VAL A 42 21.21 21.26 13.32
CA VAL A 42 19.91 20.61 13.06
C VAL A 42 19.56 20.70 11.57
N VAL A 43 19.69 21.89 10.95
CA VAL A 43 19.42 22.07 9.51
C VAL A 43 20.32 21.17 8.66
N ASN A 44 21.61 21.07 8.99
CA ASN A 44 22.55 20.19 8.28
C ASN A 44 22.20 18.72 8.47
N LEU A 45 21.85 18.29 9.69
CA LEU A 45 21.43 16.92 9.98
C LEU A 45 20.18 16.56 9.17
N LEU A 46 19.20 17.45 9.13
CA LEU A 46 17.98 17.32 8.34
C LEU A 46 18.26 17.27 6.83
N HIS A 47 19.22 18.05 6.34
CA HIS A 47 19.66 17.98 4.95
C HIS A 47 20.36 16.65 4.61
N ILE A 48 21.25 16.17 5.48
CA ILE A 48 21.91 14.87 5.32
C ILE A 48 20.89 13.73 5.34
N PHE A 49 19.90 13.80 6.23
CA PHE A 49 18.80 12.85 6.30
C PHE A 49 18.01 12.79 5.00
N HIS A 50 17.69 13.94 4.42
CA HIS A 50 17.05 14.02 3.09
C HIS A 50 17.90 13.36 2.00
N LEU A 51 19.20 13.68 1.95
CA LEU A 51 20.11 13.10 0.96
C LEU A 51 20.29 11.58 1.12
N ALA A 52 20.31 11.08 2.35
CA ALA A 52 20.55 9.66 2.63
C ALA A 52 19.32 8.77 2.40
N LEU A 53 18.12 9.27 2.75
CA LEU A 53 16.88 8.47 2.73
C LEU A 53 15.91 8.86 1.60
N GLY A 54 16.18 9.94 0.86
CA GLY A 54 15.29 10.44 -0.18
C GLY A 54 13.96 11.01 0.33
N MET A 55 13.80 11.14 1.65
CA MET A 55 12.59 11.68 2.26
C MET A 55 12.65 13.20 2.34
N SER A 56 11.68 13.90 1.77
CA SER A 56 11.62 15.36 1.78
C SER A 56 11.03 15.89 3.08
N ILE A 57 11.75 16.80 3.75
CA ILE A 57 11.25 17.50 4.94
C ILE A 57 10.34 18.63 4.48
N ASN A 58 9.16 18.70 5.10
CA ASN A 58 8.21 19.77 4.81
C ASN A 58 8.56 21.04 5.61
N MET A 59 9.27 21.95 4.96
CA MET A 59 9.68 23.23 5.55
C MET A 59 8.51 24.17 5.90
N GLN A 60 7.37 24.05 5.21
CA GLN A 60 6.17 24.83 5.53
C GLN A 60 5.45 24.35 6.80
N LYS A 61 5.60 23.06 7.14
CA LYS A 61 5.07 22.49 8.39
C LYS A 61 6.06 22.53 9.54
N SER A 62 7.34 22.71 9.24
CA SER A 62 8.41 22.79 10.23
C SER A 62 8.34 24.12 10.98
N LYS A 63 8.47 24.06 12.31
CA LYS A 63 8.24 25.19 13.20
C LYS A 63 9.44 25.45 14.11
N LEU A 64 9.78 26.71 14.35
CA LEU A 64 10.85 27.13 15.27
C LEU A 64 10.28 27.95 16.42
N LEU A 65 10.63 27.57 17.64
CA LEU A 65 10.19 28.20 18.87
C LEU A 65 11.39 28.64 19.72
N GLY A 66 11.37 29.88 20.20
CA GLY A 66 12.36 30.40 21.15
C GLY A 66 11.73 30.68 22.51
N PHE A 67 12.15 29.96 23.54
CA PHE A 67 11.71 30.22 24.92
C PHE A 67 12.52 31.38 25.53
N GLY A 68 11.82 32.40 26.04
CA GLY A 68 12.47 33.58 26.63
C GLY A 68 13.21 34.47 25.63
N VAL A 69 12.99 34.26 24.33
CA VAL A 69 13.65 35.00 23.23
C VAL A 69 12.65 35.97 22.60
N GLN A 70 13.13 37.16 22.20
CA GLN A 70 12.30 38.12 21.47
C GLN A 70 11.86 37.55 20.13
N PHE A 71 10.59 37.76 19.76
CA PHE A 71 10.05 37.14 18.55
C PHE A 71 10.75 37.59 17.26
N ASN A 72 11.27 38.82 17.23
CA ASN A 72 12.05 39.29 16.08
C ASN A 72 13.28 38.41 15.83
N ASP A 73 13.94 37.95 16.90
CA ASP A 73 15.09 37.05 16.80
C ASP A 73 14.66 35.64 16.38
N VAL A 74 13.49 35.18 16.85
CA VAL A 74 12.87 33.92 16.40
C VAL A 74 12.55 33.98 14.90
N GLN A 75 12.00 35.08 14.41
CA GLN A 75 11.72 35.28 12.99
C GLN A 75 12.99 35.25 12.14
N GLN A 76 14.05 35.95 12.57
CA GLN A 76 15.33 35.92 11.87
C GLN A 76 15.94 34.51 11.83
N MET A 77 15.89 33.78 12.95
CA MET A 77 16.40 32.41 13.02
C MET A 77 15.56 31.45 12.18
N ALA A 78 14.24 31.62 12.13
CA ALA A 78 13.35 30.82 11.31
C ALA A 78 13.56 31.07 9.80
N MET A 79 13.82 32.32 9.40
CA MET A 79 14.22 32.65 8.02
C MET A 79 15.53 31.94 7.63
N TYR A 80 16.50 31.90 8.54
CA TYR A 80 17.76 31.17 8.33
C TYR A 80 17.53 29.65 8.17
N ALA A 81 16.71 29.06 9.03
CA ALA A 81 16.38 27.63 9.00
C ALA A 81 15.35 27.24 7.93
N ARG A 82 14.75 28.23 7.25
CA ARG A 82 13.68 28.08 6.24
C ARG A 82 12.42 27.42 6.81
N CYS A 83 12.04 27.72 8.04
CA CYS A 83 10.86 27.19 8.71
C CYS A 83 9.95 28.30 9.25
N GLU A 84 8.78 27.94 9.79
CA GLU A 84 7.81 28.89 10.33
C GLU A 84 8.15 29.28 11.78
N PRO A 85 8.27 30.59 12.12
CA PRO A 85 8.45 31.02 13.50
C PRO A 85 7.15 30.90 14.29
N VAL A 86 7.21 30.34 15.50
CA VAL A 86 6.04 30.10 16.36
C VAL A 86 6.20 30.81 17.70
N LYS A 87 5.07 31.30 18.24
CA LYS A 87 4.96 31.80 19.62
C LYS A 87 4.11 30.84 20.45
N PRO A 88 4.38 30.71 21.75
CA PRO A 88 3.40 30.14 22.67
C PRO A 88 2.14 31.02 22.74
N PRO A 89 0.95 30.42 22.89
CA PRO A 89 0.70 28.98 22.87
C PRO A 89 0.62 28.41 21.44
N PHE A 90 1.00 27.14 21.27
CA PHE A 90 0.95 26.45 19.98
C PHE A 90 0.44 25.02 20.12
N GLU A 91 -0.09 24.45 19.04
CA GLU A 91 -0.62 23.08 19.02
C GLU A 91 0.46 22.07 18.59
N TYR A 92 0.64 21.01 19.37
CA TYR A 92 1.49 19.85 19.06
C TYR A 92 0.75 18.55 19.41
N LEU A 93 0.65 17.61 18.46
CA LEU A 93 -0.16 16.38 18.58
C LEU A 93 -1.61 16.63 19.04
N GLY A 94 -2.14 17.80 18.68
CA GLY A 94 -3.45 18.27 19.10
C GLY A 94 -3.57 18.58 20.58
N ILE A 95 -2.48 19.03 21.23
CA ILE A 95 -2.45 19.57 22.58
C ILE A 95 -1.86 20.98 22.52
N MET A 96 -2.48 21.93 23.24
CA MET A 96 -1.98 23.29 23.36
C MET A 96 -0.80 23.34 24.34
N VAL A 97 0.38 23.67 23.83
CA VAL A 97 1.63 23.79 24.57
C VAL A 97 1.95 25.26 24.82
N GLY A 98 2.36 25.60 26.05
CA GLY A 98 2.81 26.95 26.42
C GLY A 98 1.70 27.94 26.81
N GLU A 99 0.45 27.47 26.91
CA GLU A 99 -0.60 28.17 27.66
C GLU A 99 -0.32 28.11 29.18
N ASN A 100 -1.10 28.83 29.98
CA ASN A 100 -1.04 28.64 31.42
C ASN A 100 -1.61 27.26 31.80
N MET A 101 -0.72 26.28 31.94
CA MET A 101 -1.05 24.88 32.24
C MET A 101 -1.54 24.66 33.68
N THR A 102 -1.55 25.68 34.54
CA THR A 102 -2.21 25.56 35.85
C THR A 102 -3.73 25.80 35.76
N LYS A 103 -4.24 26.30 34.62
CA LYS A 103 -5.67 26.57 34.43
C LYS A 103 -6.36 25.40 33.73
N VAL A 104 -7.49 24.96 34.28
CA VAL A 104 -8.34 23.89 33.70
C VAL A 104 -8.72 24.17 32.25
N LYS A 105 -9.00 25.44 31.90
CA LYS A 105 -9.35 25.83 30.52
C LYS A 105 -8.30 25.40 29.49
N SER A 106 -7.03 25.36 29.88
CA SER A 106 -5.90 25.04 29.00
C SER A 106 -5.79 23.53 28.74
N TRP A 107 -6.37 22.72 29.63
CA TRP A 107 -6.46 21.27 29.50
C TRP A 107 -7.74 20.80 28.82
N LYS A 108 -8.66 21.72 28.48
CA LYS A 108 -9.98 21.36 27.94
C LYS A 108 -9.89 20.46 26.70
N CYS A 109 -8.97 20.73 25.76
CA CYS A 109 -8.78 19.88 24.58
C CYS A 109 -8.37 18.44 24.92
N VAL A 110 -7.55 18.24 25.96
CA VAL A 110 -7.14 16.92 26.43
C VAL A 110 -8.31 16.21 27.11
N VAL A 111 -9.08 16.94 27.92
CA VAL A 111 -10.28 16.42 28.58
C VAL A 111 -11.33 16.01 27.56
N ASP A 112 -11.62 16.86 26.56
CA ASP A 112 -12.60 16.58 25.51
C ASP A 112 -12.20 15.32 24.72
N LYS A 113 -10.91 15.18 24.34
CA LYS A 113 -10.38 13.96 23.71
C LYS A 113 -10.49 12.72 24.61
N TRP A 114 -10.26 12.88 25.90
CA TRP A 114 -10.40 11.79 26.86
C TRP A 114 -11.86 11.38 27.03
N GLU A 115 -12.79 12.32 27.04
CA GLU A 115 -14.23 12.04 27.08
C GLU A 115 -14.71 11.31 25.82
N GLU A 116 -14.25 11.71 24.63
CA GLU A 116 -14.49 10.98 23.38
C GLU A 116 -13.94 9.55 23.44
N PHE A 117 -12.69 9.40 23.90
CA PHE A 117 -12.06 8.09 24.06
C PHE A 117 -12.80 7.22 25.10
N ALA A 118 -13.22 7.81 26.21
CA ALA A 118 -14.00 7.15 27.26
C ALA A 118 -15.39 6.74 26.75
N ALA A 119 -16.03 7.55 25.89
CA ALA A 119 -17.28 7.17 25.25
C ALA A 119 -17.10 5.95 24.34
N ILE A 120 -16.02 5.88 23.55
CA ILE A 120 -15.69 4.70 22.73
C ILE A 120 -15.42 3.48 23.63
N LEU A 121 -14.67 3.67 24.72
CA LEU A 121 -14.40 2.61 25.69
C LEU A 121 -15.63 2.22 26.51
N GLY A 122 -16.66 3.07 26.60
CA GLY A 122 -17.93 2.74 27.26
C GLY A 122 -18.64 1.55 26.61
N TYR A 123 -18.38 1.30 25.33
CA TYR A 123 -18.85 0.11 24.61
C TYR A 123 -17.89 -1.09 24.75
N ALA A 124 -16.69 -0.87 25.26
CA ALA A 124 -15.67 -1.90 25.42
C ALA A 124 -15.89 -2.64 26.75
N VAL A 125 -16.15 -3.94 26.66
CA VAL A 125 -16.14 -4.82 27.82
C VAL A 125 -14.68 -5.14 28.15
N LEU A 126 -14.10 -4.39 29.08
CA LEU A 126 -12.79 -4.70 29.63
C LEU A 126 -12.87 -6.03 30.38
N SER A 127 -11.96 -6.95 30.05
CA SER A 127 -11.82 -8.22 30.76
C SER A 127 -10.39 -8.34 31.28
N SER A 128 -10.18 -9.06 32.37
CA SER A 128 -8.83 -9.37 32.88
C SER A 128 -8.06 -10.37 32.00
N VAL A 129 -8.63 -10.74 30.84
CA VAL A 129 -7.98 -11.61 29.86
C VAL A 129 -6.93 -10.79 29.12
N VAL A 130 -5.74 -11.37 28.93
CA VAL A 130 -4.67 -10.80 28.10
C VAL A 130 -5.22 -10.44 26.72
N ASP A 131 -4.87 -9.26 26.20
CA ASP A 131 -5.29 -8.80 24.87
C ASP A 131 -4.98 -9.84 23.79
N ARG A 132 -5.98 -10.12 22.95
CA ARG A 132 -5.85 -11.05 21.82
C ARG A 132 -6.52 -10.46 20.59
N TRP A 133 -5.84 -10.54 19.46
CA TRP A 133 -6.42 -10.26 18.16
C TRP A 133 -7.60 -11.20 17.90
N ARG A 134 -8.79 -10.64 17.73
CA ARG A 134 -10.00 -11.43 17.44
C ARG A 134 -10.50 -11.22 16.01
N TRP A 135 -10.72 -12.33 15.31
CA TRP A 135 -11.33 -12.38 13.99
C TRP A 135 -12.84 -12.67 14.11
N THR A 136 -13.68 -11.70 13.79
CA THR A 136 -15.13 -11.73 14.10
C THR A 136 -16.02 -12.31 13.01
N LYS A 137 -15.50 -12.61 11.81
CA LYS A 137 -16.34 -12.93 10.65
C LYS A 137 -16.88 -14.37 10.62
N LEU A 138 -16.29 -15.31 11.36
CA LEU A 138 -16.70 -16.73 11.36
C LEU A 138 -16.86 -17.33 12.78
N GLY A 139 -17.04 -16.48 13.80
CA GLY A 139 -17.55 -16.88 15.12
C GLY A 139 -16.56 -17.54 16.10
N LEU A 140 -15.39 -18.00 15.65
CA LEU A 140 -14.41 -18.65 16.53
C LEU A 140 -13.40 -17.68 17.18
N GLY A 141 -13.39 -16.40 16.76
CA GLY A 141 -12.51 -15.39 17.34
C GLY A 141 -11.03 -15.52 16.92
N ASP A 142 -10.58 -16.66 16.40
CA ASP A 142 -9.20 -16.83 15.95
C ASP A 142 -9.05 -16.53 14.44
N PHE A 143 -7.91 -15.93 14.07
CA PHE A 143 -7.57 -15.70 12.67
C PHE A 143 -7.16 -17.02 12.02
N VAL A 144 -7.92 -17.45 11.02
CA VAL A 144 -7.58 -18.63 10.21
C VAL A 144 -7.50 -18.23 8.75
N VAL A 145 -6.42 -18.60 8.06
CA VAL A 145 -6.20 -18.27 6.64
C VAL A 145 -7.35 -18.78 5.77
N SER A 146 -7.91 -19.96 6.04
CA SER A 146 -9.08 -20.48 5.33
C SER A 146 -10.29 -19.57 5.47
N SER A 147 -10.52 -19.00 6.65
CA SER A 147 -11.65 -18.09 6.93
C SER A 147 -11.52 -16.77 6.15
N ALA A 148 -10.32 -16.19 6.10
CA ALA A 148 -10.04 -15.01 5.30
C ALA A 148 -10.10 -15.31 3.80
N ARG A 149 -9.60 -16.47 3.39
CA ARG A 149 -9.61 -16.91 1.99
C ARG A 149 -11.03 -17.12 1.46
N SER A 150 -11.92 -17.72 2.24
CA SER A 150 -13.32 -17.88 1.86
C SER A 150 -14.01 -16.54 1.57
N ILE A 151 -13.76 -15.51 2.39
CA ILE A 151 -14.32 -14.17 2.17
C ILE A 151 -13.75 -13.55 0.89
N ILE A 152 -12.44 -13.67 0.67
CA ILE A 152 -11.79 -13.18 -0.54
C ILE A 152 -12.35 -13.90 -1.77
N ASP A 153 -12.52 -15.22 -1.69
CA ASP A 153 -13.03 -16.03 -2.79
C ASP A 153 -14.50 -15.70 -3.09
N GLU A 154 -15.34 -15.44 -2.09
CA GLU A 154 -16.74 -15.00 -2.27
C GLU A 154 -16.84 -13.66 -3.00
N TYR A 155 -15.93 -12.72 -2.73
CA TYR A 155 -15.94 -11.40 -3.35
C TYR A 155 -15.20 -11.33 -4.70
N ILE A 156 -14.14 -12.13 -4.88
CA ILE A 156 -13.25 -12.00 -6.04
C ILE A 156 -13.52 -13.04 -7.11
N LEU A 157 -13.90 -14.27 -6.74
CA LEU A 157 -14.11 -15.32 -7.73
C LEU A 157 -15.53 -15.21 -8.29
N PRO A 158 -15.69 -15.02 -9.61
CA PRO A 158 -17.01 -15.16 -10.20
C PRO A 158 -17.51 -16.58 -9.94
N SER A 159 -18.74 -16.71 -9.43
CA SER A 159 -19.46 -17.97 -9.33
C SER A 159 -19.77 -18.49 -10.74
N SER A 160 -18.76 -19.09 -11.37
CA SER A 160 -18.90 -19.77 -12.66
C SER A 160 -19.42 -21.17 -12.42
N ASN A 161 -20.49 -21.54 -13.14
CA ASN A 161 -21.10 -22.86 -13.09
C ASN A 161 -20.19 -23.94 -13.73
N MET A 162 -19.11 -23.54 -14.42
CA MET A 162 -18.17 -24.47 -15.05
C MET A 162 -17.06 -24.85 -14.08
N GLN A 163 -17.12 -26.08 -13.57
CA GLN A 163 -16.00 -26.67 -12.82
C GLN A 163 -14.73 -26.70 -13.69
N THR A 164 -13.62 -26.24 -13.12
CA THR A 164 -12.32 -26.31 -13.80
C THR A 164 -11.88 -27.77 -13.88
N ARG A 165 -11.77 -28.32 -15.09
CA ARG A 165 -11.35 -29.70 -15.33
C ARG A 165 -9.89 -29.74 -15.75
N TRP A 166 -9.03 -30.25 -14.87
CA TRP A 166 -7.60 -30.42 -15.16
C TRP A 166 -7.37 -31.70 -15.96
N SER A 167 -6.54 -31.62 -17.00
CA SER A 167 -6.11 -32.81 -17.75
C SER A 167 -4.88 -33.42 -17.10
N SER A 168 -4.94 -34.69 -16.69
CA SER A 168 -3.76 -35.41 -16.16
C SER A 168 -2.68 -35.63 -17.22
N LEU A 169 -3.03 -35.55 -18.51
CA LEU A 169 -2.12 -35.72 -19.64
C LEU A 169 -1.35 -34.43 -19.96
N ALA A 170 -1.77 -33.29 -19.44
CA ALA A 170 -1.15 -32.00 -19.70
C ALA A 170 -0.27 -31.56 -18.52
N PRO A 171 0.95 -31.05 -18.76
CA PRO A 171 1.75 -30.45 -17.71
C PRO A 171 0.99 -29.34 -16.98
N ILE A 172 1.24 -29.17 -15.68
CA ILE A 172 0.51 -28.20 -14.83
C ILE A 172 0.48 -26.78 -15.42
N LYS A 173 1.57 -26.33 -16.07
CA LYS A 173 1.66 -25.00 -16.70
C LYS A 173 0.67 -24.82 -17.85
N VAL A 174 0.46 -25.85 -18.68
CA VAL A 174 -0.50 -25.83 -19.80
C VAL A 174 -1.93 -25.75 -19.27
N ASN A 175 -2.16 -26.54 -18.24
CA ASN A 175 -3.40 -26.63 -17.49
C ASN A 175 -3.77 -25.26 -16.85
N VAL A 176 -2.80 -24.57 -16.24
CA VAL A 176 -3.00 -23.23 -15.66
C VAL A 176 -3.24 -22.19 -16.75
N LEU A 177 -2.51 -22.29 -17.87
CA LEU A 177 -2.72 -21.43 -19.03
C LEU A 177 -4.15 -21.56 -19.58
N ALA A 178 -4.63 -22.80 -19.77
CA ALA A 178 -5.99 -23.08 -20.23
C ALA A 178 -7.05 -22.55 -19.28
N TRP A 179 -6.85 -22.70 -17.96
CA TRP A 179 -7.74 -22.10 -16.97
C TRP A 179 -7.78 -20.57 -17.08
N ARG A 180 -6.61 -19.91 -17.17
CA ARG A 180 -6.53 -18.44 -17.33
C ARG A 180 -7.17 -17.95 -18.62
N LEU A 181 -7.08 -18.74 -19.69
CA LEU A 181 -7.75 -18.48 -20.97
C LEU A 181 -9.27 -18.57 -20.80
N ALA A 182 -9.77 -19.62 -20.12
CA ALA A 182 -11.20 -19.83 -19.89
C ALA A 182 -11.87 -18.69 -19.10
N ILE A 183 -11.18 -18.11 -18.12
CA ILE A 183 -11.67 -16.97 -17.33
C ILE A 183 -11.34 -15.61 -17.97
N ASN A 184 -10.78 -15.60 -19.19
CA ASN A 184 -10.35 -14.41 -19.91
C ASN A 184 -9.41 -13.47 -19.10
N LYS A 185 -8.47 -14.05 -18.34
CA LYS A 185 -7.52 -13.31 -17.46
C LYS A 185 -6.07 -13.35 -17.97
N LEU A 186 -5.86 -13.55 -19.26
CA LEU A 186 -4.54 -13.40 -19.87
C LEU A 186 -4.23 -11.93 -20.15
N ALA A 187 -2.96 -11.57 -19.99
CA ALA A 187 -2.45 -10.21 -20.16
C ALA A 187 -2.27 -9.87 -21.64
N THR A 188 -3.35 -9.85 -22.41
CA THR A 188 -3.31 -9.45 -23.82
C THR A 188 -3.28 -7.92 -23.93
N LYS A 189 -2.77 -7.37 -25.06
CA LYS A 189 -2.69 -5.90 -25.21
C LYS A 189 -4.02 -5.18 -24.99
N VAL A 190 -5.15 -5.76 -25.42
CA VAL A 190 -6.49 -5.21 -25.12
C VAL A 190 -6.79 -5.18 -23.62
N HIS A 191 -6.49 -6.26 -22.89
CA HIS A 191 -6.72 -6.28 -21.44
C HIS A 191 -5.80 -5.34 -20.68
N LEU A 192 -4.57 -5.14 -21.16
CA LEU A 192 -3.65 -4.16 -20.58
C LEU A 192 -4.14 -2.73 -20.84
N TYR A 193 -4.56 -2.44 -22.07
CA TYR A 193 -5.17 -1.16 -22.44
C TYR A 193 -6.42 -0.85 -21.60
N ASN A 194 -7.33 -1.80 -21.44
CA ASN A 194 -8.55 -1.65 -20.63
C ASN A 194 -8.26 -1.44 -19.14
N ARG A 195 -7.06 -1.76 -18.65
CA ARG A 195 -6.59 -1.48 -17.29
C ARG A 195 -5.91 -0.13 -17.14
N GLY A 196 -5.87 0.69 -18.19
CA GLY A 196 -5.26 2.01 -18.19
C GLY A 196 -3.74 2.00 -18.35
N LEU A 197 -3.15 0.88 -18.80
CA LEU A 197 -1.72 0.84 -19.13
C LEU A 197 -1.47 1.48 -20.50
N VAL A 198 -0.37 2.21 -20.62
CA VAL A 198 0.05 2.81 -21.89
C VAL A 198 0.59 1.70 -22.80
N VAL A 199 -0.21 1.29 -23.77
CA VAL A 199 0.16 0.29 -24.78
C VAL A 199 0.25 1.00 -26.15
N PRO A 200 1.39 0.99 -26.85
CA PRO A 200 1.57 1.73 -28.11
C PRO A 200 0.60 1.31 -29.23
N SER A 201 0.17 0.06 -29.23
CA SER A 201 -0.78 -0.50 -30.18
C SER A 201 -1.50 -1.68 -29.55
N ILE A 202 -2.80 -1.84 -29.84
CA ILE A 202 -3.59 -3.01 -29.42
C ILE A 202 -3.59 -4.13 -30.47
N LEU A 203 -2.88 -3.94 -31.59
CA LEU A 203 -2.76 -4.93 -32.65
C LEU A 203 -1.93 -6.13 -32.17
N CYS A 204 -2.30 -7.31 -32.65
CA CYS A 204 -1.65 -8.59 -32.39
C CYS A 204 -0.19 -8.53 -32.81
N GLY A 205 0.75 -8.74 -31.88
CA GLY A 205 2.18 -8.71 -32.19
C GLY A 205 2.69 -9.89 -33.04
N VAL A 206 1.81 -10.76 -33.51
CA VAL A 206 2.15 -11.94 -34.32
C VAL A 206 1.76 -11.72 -35.79
N CYS A 207 0.54 -11.25 -36.05
CA CYS A 207 0.04 -11.02 -37.41
C CYS A 207 -0.11 -9.55 -37.79
N ASP A 208 0.07 -8.63 -36.83
CA ASP A 208 -0.04 -7.17 -36.97
C ASP A 208 -1.35 -6.64 -37.58
N TYR A 209 -2.37 -7.49 -37.73
CA TYR A 209 -3.64 -7.16 -38.38
C TYR A 209 -4.84 -7.16 -37.41
N GLY A 210 -4.99 -8.23 -36.63
CA GLY A 210 -6.10 -8.37 -35.69
C GLY A 210 -5.87 -7.66 -34.37
N ILE A 211 -6.94 -7.37 -33.63
CA ILE A 211 -6.86 -6.92 -32.24
C ILE A 211 -6.34 -8.08 -31.37
N GLU A 212 -5.37 -7.81 -30.50
CA GLU A 212 -4.78 -8.82 -29.61
C GLU A 212 -5.71 -9.18 -28.43
N SER A 213 -6.76 -9.94 -28.73
CA SER A 213 -7.59 -10.62 -27.73
C SER A 213 -7.07 -12.04 -27.46
N THR A 214 -7.57 -12.65 -26.40
CA THR A 214 -7.34 -14.07 -26.09
C THR A 214 -7.83 -14.98 -27.21
N ASP A 215 -9.03 -14.73 -27.72
CA ASP A 215 -9.61 -15.50 -28.81
C ASP A 215 -8.81 -15.33 -30.11
N HIS A 216 -8.36 -14.10 -30.40
CA HIS A 216 -7.51 -13.87 -31.57
C HIS A 216 -6.15 -14.57 -31.42
N LEU A 217 -5.46 -14.40 -30.29
CA LEU A 217 -4.14 -15.01 -30.08
C LEU A 217 -4.12 -16.54 -30.21
N PHE A 218 -5.16 -17.22 -29.73
CA PHE A 218 -5.19 -18.68 -29.67
C PHE A 218 -5.98 -19.35 -30.80
N PHE A 219 -6.93 -18.64 -31.42
CA PHE A 219 -7.87 -19.25 -32.35
C PHE A 219 -8.04 -18.46 -33.66
N GLY A 220 -7.96 -17.12 -33.61
CA GLY A 220 -8.20 -16.26 -34.78
C GLY A 220 -6.97 -15.71 -35.51
N CYS A 221 -5.78 -15.83 -34.94
CA CYS A 221 -4.53 -15.35 -35.54
C CYS A 221 -4.14 -16.29 -36.67
N SER A 222 -3.65 -15.76 -37.80
CA SER A 222 -3.21 -16.57 -38.95
C SER A 222 -2.24 -17.68 -38.52
N LEU A 223 -1.23 -17.34 -37.71
CA LEU A 223 -0.30 -18.32 -37.17
C LEU A 223 -0.99 -19.40 -36.33
N ALA A 224 -1.94 -19.01 -35.48
CA ALA A 224 -2.66 -19.95 -34.61
C ALA A 224 -3.53 -20.91 -35.43
N VAL A 225 -4.22 -20.39 -36.45
CA VAL A 225 -5.02 -21.18 -37.40
C VAL A 225 -4.14 -22.17 -38.16
N ASP A 226 -3.02 -21.71 -38.72
CA ASP A 226 -2.09 -22.56 -39.48
C ASP A 226 -1.52 -23.68 -38.60
N LEU A 227 -1.11 -23.37 -37.37
CA LEU A 227 -0.63 -24.37 -36.40
C LEU A 227 -1.72 -25.39 -36.06
N MET A 228 -2.96 -24.96 -35.84
CA MET A 228 -4.07 -25.85 -35.54
C MET A 228 -4.38 -26.78 -36.71
N LEU A 229 -4.34 -26.28 -37.94
CA LEU A 229 -4.50 -27.10 -39.15
C LEU A 229 -3.39 -28.14 -39.28
N GLU A 230 -2.15 -27.76 -39.01
CA GLU A 230 -1.00 -28.67 -39.08
C GLU A 230 -1.06 -29.76 -38.00
N VAL A 231 -1.45 -29.41 -36.77
CA VAL A 231 -1.73 -30.40 -35.71
C VAL A 231 -2.88 -31.33 -36.10
N GLY A 232 -3.94 -30.78 -36.71
CA GLY A 232 -5.06 -31.57 -37.24
C GLY A 232 -4.60 -32.60 -38.27
N ARG A 233 -3.73 -32.20 -39.22
CA ARG A 233 -3.11 -33.11 -40.19
C ARG A 233 -2.29 -34.20 -39.51
N TRP A 234 -1.47 -33.87 -38.53
CA TRP A 234 -0.66 -34.84 -37.78
C TRP A 234 -1.54 -35.88 -37.06
N TRP A 235 -2.67 -35.44 -36.53
CA TRP A 235 -3.61 -36.31 -35.82
C TRP A 235 -4.66 -36.95 -36.73
N ARG A 236 -4.63 -36.66 -38.04
CA ARG A 236 -5.62 -37.07 -39.04
C ARG A 236 -7.06 -36.70 -38.62
N LEU A 237 -7.21 -35.53 -38.03
CA LEU A 237 -8.49 -34.97 -37.60
C LEU A 237 -8.84 -33.78 -38.48
N ASP A 238 -10.08 -33.74 -38.93
CA ASP A 238 -10.63 -32.56 -39.59
C ASP A 238 -11.07 -31.56 -38.51
N ILE A 239 -10.22 -30.55 -38.28
CA ILE A 239 -10.43 -29.54 -37.23
C ILE A 239 -11.19 -28.37 -37.87
N PRO A 240 -12.44 -28.07 -37.43
CA PRO A 240 -13.18 -26.92 -37.93
C PRO A 240 -12.48 -25.61 -37.54
N THR A 241 -12.82 -24.52 -38.21
CA THR A 241 -12.36 -23.18 -37.79
C THR A 241 -12.90 -22.86 -36.41
N ILE A 242 -12.00 -22.71 -35.44
CA ILE A 242 -12.30 -22.39 -34.05
C ILE A 242 -12.16 -20.88 -33.90
N GLY A 243 -13.21 -20.21 -33.40
CA GLY A 243 -13.21 -18.76 -33.21
C GLY A 243 -13.09 -18.33 -31.75
N SER A 244 -13.21 -19.26 -30.81
CA SER A 244 -13.23 -18.96 -29.38
C SER A 244 -12.85 -20.16 -28.52
N PHE A 245 -12.47 -19.89 -27.26
CA PHE A 245 -12.20 -20.94 -26.28
C PHE A 245 -13.35 -21.93 -26.10
N LEU A 246 -14.60 -21.45 -26.12
CA LEU A 246 -15.77 -22.31 -25.96
C LEU A 246 -15.92 -23.29 -27.12
N SER A 247 -15.74 -22.82 -28.36
CA SER A 247 -15.79 -23.67 -29.56
C SER A 247 -14.67 -24.72 -29.56
N TRP A 248 -13.46 -24.33 -29.10
CA TRP A 248 -12.35 -25.25 -28.91
C TRP A 248 -12.65 -26.32 -27.86
N HIS A 249 -13.20 -25.91 -26.73
CA HIS A 249 -13.55 -26.83 -25.64
C HIS A 249 -14.61 -27.84 -26.09
N MET A 250 -15.64 -27.40 -26.82
CA MET A 250 -16.66 -28.30 -27.38
C MET A 250 -16.08 -29.32 -28.36
N LEU A 251 -15.17 -28.90 -29.26
CA LEU A 251 -14.45 -29.82 -30.14
C LEU A 251 -13.66 -30.84 -29.32
N PHE A 252 -12.90 -30.39 -28.33
CA PHE A 252 -12.07 -31.27 -27.51
C PHE A 252 -12.92 -32.30 -26.73
N GLU A 253 -14.06 -31.90 -26.18
CA GLU A 253 -15.01 -32.82 -25.55
C GLU A 253 -15.58 -33.85 -26.54
N SER A 254 -15.88 -33.43 -27.78
CA SER A 254 -16.39 -34.34 -28.81
C SER A 254 -15.36 -35.41 -29.20
N LEU A 255 -14.08 -35.04 -29.29
CA LEU A 255 -12.97 -35.95 -29.59
C LEU A 255 -12.75 -36.94 -28.44
N ARG A 256 -12.93 -36.49 -27.19
CA ARG A 256 -12.82 -37.36 -26.01
C ARG A 256 -13.92 -38.42 -25.97
N ARG A 257 -15.15 -38.08 -26.37
CA ARG A 257 -16.27 -39.05 -26.41
C ARG A 257 -16.06 -40.18 -27.43
N LYS A 258 -15.36 -39.90 -28.54
CA LYS A 258 -15.02 -40.91 -29.57
C LYS A 258 -13.98 -41.94 -29.12
N LYS A 259 -13.25 -41.69 -28.03
CA LYS A 259 -12.19 -42.60 -27.52
C LYS A 259 -12.69 -43.66 -26.53
N ASN A 260 -13.96 -43.59 -26.13
CA ASN A 260 -14.61 -44.48 -25.16
C ASN A 260 -15.63 -45.44 -25.80
N VAL A 261 -15.45 -45.74 -27.10
CA VAL A 261 -16.13 -46.83 -27.82
C VAL A 261 -15.06 -47.75 -28.36
#